data_AF-A0A1L3GT64-F1
#
_entry.id   AF-A0A1L3GT64-F1
#
_cell.length_a   1.000
_cell.length_b   1.000
_cell.length_c   1.000
_cell.angle_alpha   90.00
_cell.angle_beta   90.00
_cell.angle_gamma   90.00
#
_symmetry.space_group_name_H-M   'P 1'
#
loop_
_entity.id
_entity.type
_entity.pdbx_description
1 polymer ?
#
loop_
_entity_poly.entity_id
_entity_poly.type
_entity_poly.pdbx_seq_one_letter_code
_entity_poly.pdbx_strand_id
1 'polypeptide(L)'
;MRLLLCLSLLILLTACTGTSRPMWLTPADQQLFVLGMEALDNGEGLPAAFATLQSRYPDSPWSTKADTIQTLLDTIENQQKVIKRLKKSQSVSDKQNQKLRQQIASLETELKALETERTKLRQLLIDLEQRGR
;
A
#
# COMPACT_ATOMS: atom_id res chain seq x y z
N MET A 1 -39.84 28.11 36.34
CA MET A 1 -39.09 27.08 37.10
C MET A 1 -38.50 25.99 36.21
N ARG A 2 -39.26 25.29 35.36
CA ARG A 2 -38.73 24.19 34.50
C ARG A 2 -37.76 24.64 33.39
N LEU A 3 -37.98 25.82 32.82
CA LEU A 3 -37.13 26.37 31.74
C LEU A 3 -35.71 26.75 32.20
N LEU A 4 -35.57 27.26 33.43
CA LEU A 4 -34.27 27.59 34.03
C LEU A 4 -33.46 26.34 34.37
N LEU A 5 -34.13 25.24 34.77
CA LEU A 5 -33.51 23.94 35.01
C LEU A 5 -33.00 23.28 33.72
N CYS A 6 -33.72 23.41 32.60
CA CYS A 6 -33.24 22.90 31.33
C CYS A 6 -32.03 23.69 30.79
N LEU A 7 -32.01 25.00 31.00
CA LEU A 7 -30.91 25.87 30.57
C LEU A 7 -29.63 25.61 31.36
N SER A 8 -29.72 25.38 32.68
CA SER A 8 -28.55 25.00 33.49
C SER A 8 -28.02 23.60 33.12
N LEU A 9 -28.91 22.64 32.82
CA LEU A 9 -28.50 21.30 32.40
C LEU A 9 -27.75 21.33 31.06
N LEU A 10 -28.19 22.15 30.10
CA LEU A 10 -27.53 22.34 28.81
C LEU A 10 -26.14 22.96 28.93
N ILE A 11 -25.95 23.92 29.84
CA ILE A 11 -24.64 24.54 30.11
C ILE A 11 -23.69 23.55 30.81
N LEU A 12 -24.21 22.71 31.72
CA LEU A 12 -23.42 21.65 32.38
C LEU A 12 -23.00 20.55 31.39
N LEU A 13 -23.84 20.21 30.41
CA LEU A 13 -23.55 19.21 29.39
C LEU A 13 -22.50 19.69 28.36
N THR A 14 -22.47 20.99 28.04
CA THR A 14 -21.45 21.56 27.13
C THR A 14 -20.10 21.80 27.81
N ALA A 15 -20.06 21.98 29.14
CA ALA A 15 -18.80 22.11 29.88
C ALA A 15 -17.99 20.79 29.99
N CYS A 16 -18.65 19.63 29.84
CA CYS A 16 -18.00 18.32 29.98
C CYS A 16 -17.34 17.79 28.70
N THR A 17 -17.59 18.38 27.52
CA THR A 17 -17.01 17.89 26.25
C THR A 17 -15.82 18.72 25.75
N GLY A 18 -15.42 19.76 26.49
CA GLY A 18 -14.41 20.72 26.05
C GLY A 18 -13.37 21.07 27.11
N THR A 19 -12.82 20.09 27.85
CA THR A 19 -11.64 20.36 28.68
C THR A 19 -10.36 20.10 27.90
N SER A 20 -10.09 20.97 26.91
CA SER A 20 -8.71 21.16 26.48
C SER A 20 -7.95 21.71 27.68
N ARG A 21 -7.13 20.86 28.32
CA ARG A 21 -6.32 21.27 29.47
C ARG A 21 -5.48 22.48 29.05
N PRO A 22 -5.41 23.55 29.86
CA PRO A 22 -4.62 24.71 29.49
C PRO A 22 -3.17 24.27 29.25
N MET A 23 -2.61 24.69 28.12
CA MET A 23 -1.30 24.32 27.56
C MET A 23 -0.10 24.52 28.52
N TRP A 24 -0.33 25.14 29.67
CA TRP A 24 0.66 25.48 30.71
C TRP A 24 0.90 24.31 31.68
N LEU A 25 0.04 23.29 31.66
CA LEU A 25 0.14 22.09 32.50
C LEU A 25 0.79 20.90 31.77
N THR A 26 1.07 21.02 30.46
CA THR A 26 1.76 19.97 29.71
C THR A 26 3.28 20.14 29.84
N PRO A 27 4.02 19.11 30.26
CA PRO A 27 5.46 19.18 30.32
C PRO A 27 6.06 19.36 28.91
N ALA A 28 7.22 20.01 28.83
CA ALA A 28 7.80 20.47 27.56
C ALA A 28 8.16 19.33 26.60
N ASP A 29 8.50 18.15 27.11
CA ASP A 29 8.73 16.92 26.35
C ASP A 29 7.45 16.46 25.63
N GLN A 30 6.30 16.51 26.32
CA GLN A 30 5.00 16.20 25.73
C GLN A 30 4.62 17.21 24.65
N GLN A 31 4.93 18.50 24.82
CA GLN A 31 4.66 19.52 23.80
C GLN A 31 5.47 19.29 22.52
N LEU A 32 6.76 18.94 22.64
CA LEU A 32 7.60 18.59 21.50
C LEU A 32 7.08 17.33 20.78
N PHE A 33 6.59 16.36 21.53
CA PHE A 33 5.96 15.18 20.95
C PHE A 33 4.71 15.53 20.15
N VAL A 34 3.79 16.32 20.71
CA VAL A 34 2.57 16.75 20.01
C VAL A 34 2.92 17.54 18.75
N LEU A 35 3.87 18.47 18.82
CA LEU A 35 4.31 19.26 17.66
C LEU A 35 4.92 18.38 16.56
N GLY A 36 5.67 17.34 16.93
CA GLY A 36 6.17 16.37 15.96
C GLY A 36 5.05 15.53 15.32
N MET A 37 4.02 15.17 16.07
CA MET A 37 2.84 14.48 15.52
C MET A 37 2.04 15.36 14.57
N GLU A 38 1.88 16.64 14.87
CA GLU A 38 1.23 17.61 13.98
C GLU A 38 2.02 17.77 12.68
N ALA A 39 3.36 17.83 12.74
CA ALA A 39 4.20 17.87 11.54
C ALA A 39 4.01 16.62 10.67
N LEU A 40 3.94 15.42 11.28
CA LEU A 40 3.66 14.17 10.56
C LEU A 40 2.28 14.17 9.89
N ASP A 41 1.25 14.66 10.58
CA ASP A 41 -0.11 14.71 10.04
C ASP A 41 -0.21 15.67 8.85
N ASN A 42 0.58 16.75 8.88
CA ASN A 42 0.72 17.68 7.76
C ASN A 42 1.59 17.13 6.60
N GLY A 43 2.13 15.91 6.72
CA GLY A 43 2.94 15.28 5.69
C GLY A 43 4.37 15.78 5.62
N GLU A 44 4.83 16.55 6.61
CA GLU A 44 6.27 16.76 6.81
C GLU A 44 6.87 15.42 7.24
N GLY A 45 8.04 15.08 6.70
CA GLY A 45 8.69 13.77 6.94
C GLY A 45 9.12 13.58 8.40
N LEU A 46 10.38 13.19 8.63
CA LEU A 46 10.84 13.04 10.01
C LEU A 46 10.81 14.39 10.76
N PRO A 47 10.04 14.56 11.85
CA PRO A 47 9.88 15.87 12.48
C PRO A 47 11.12 16.30 13.25
N ALA A 48 11.57 17.55 13.05
CA ALA A 48 12.65 18.16 13.82
C ALA A 48 12.35 18.22 15.33
N ALA A 49 11.07 18.25 15.69
CA ALA A 49 10.61 18.23 17.08
C ALA A 49 10.93 16.89 17.77
N PHE A 50 10.90 15.76 17.06
CA PHE A 50 11.30 14.47 17.60
C PHE A 50 12.79 14.39 17.88
N ALA A 51 13.63 14.93 16.98
CA ALA A 51 15.07 15.03 17.22
C ALA A 51 15.37 15.90 18.45
N THR A 52 14.65 17.02 18.59
CA THR A 52 14.79 17.91 19.76
C THR A 52 14.33 17.23 21.05
N LEU A 53 13.24 16.47 21.00
CA LEU A 53 12.70 15.68 22.11
C LEU A 53 13.71 14.63 22.60
N GLN A 54 14.25 13.83 21.68
CA GLN A 54 15.24 12.78 21.98
C GLN A 54 16.54 13.37 22.56
N SER A 55 16.99 14.52 22.05
CA SER A 55 18.21 15.17 22.52
C SER A 55 18.06 15.81 23.91
N ARG A 56 16.93 16.47 24.18
CA ARG A 56 16.74 17.24 25.42
C ARG A 56 16.12 16.43 26.55
N TYR A 57 15.36 15.40 26.24
CA TYR A 57 14.64 14.58 27.23
C TYR A 57 14.82 13.08 26.93
N PRO A 58 16.05 12.55 26.92
CA PRO A 58 16.32 11.16 26.50
C PRO A 58 15.56 10.13 27.35
N ASP A 59 15.40 10.40 28.66
CA ASP A 59 14.72 9.50 29.59
C ASP A 59 13.19 9.69 29.64
N SER A 60 12.64 10.59 28.83
CA SER A 60 11.20 10.83 28.78
C SER A 60 10.48 9.66 28.11
N PRO A 61 9.31 9.21 28.62
CA PRO A 61 8.48 8.23 27.94
C PRO A 61 8.02 8.71 26.55
N TRP A 62 8.00 10.02 26.31
CA TRP A 62 7.67 10.60 25.01
C TRP A 62 8.79 10.42 23.99
N SER A 63 10.06 10.45 24.41
CA SER A 63 11.20 10.18 23.54
C SER A 63 11.19 8.73 23.04
N THR A 64 10.90 7.76 23.92
CA THR A 64 10.73 6.36 23.52
C THR A 64 9.59 6.16 22.52
N LYS A 65 8.47 6.88 22.71
CA LYS A 65 7.34 6.84 21.76
C LYS A 65 7.72 7.44 20.42
N ALA A 66 8.43 8.57 20.40
CA ALA A 66 8.90 9.21 19.17
C ALA A 66 9.85 8.29 18.39
N ASP A 67 10.78 7.62 19.07
CA ASP A 67 11.67 6.62 18.47
C ASP A 67 10.92 5.42 17.86
N THR A 68 9.89 4.94 18.57
CA THR A 68 9.01 3.88 18.05
C THR A 68 8.28 4.33 16.78
N ILE A 69 7.76 5.56 16.75
CA ILE A 69 7.09 6.12 15.57
C ILE A 69 8.06 6.26 14.41
N GLN A 70 9.28 6.76 14.66
CA GLN A 70 10.33 6.86 13.65
C GLN A 70 10.64 5.49 13.04
N THR A 71 10.83 4.47 13.87
CA THR A 71 11.07 3.09 13.40
C THR A 71 9.90 2.55 12.55
N LEU A 72 8.66 2.87 12.93
CA LEU A 72 7.47 2.50 12.14
C LEU A 72 7.43 3.22 10.80
N LEU A 73 7.77 4.52 10.76
CA LEU A 73 7.84 5.28 9.51
C LEU A 73 8.89 4.72 8.55
N ASP A 74 10.08 4.39 9.04
CA ASP A 74 11.13 3.77 8.25
C ASP A 74 10.69 2.40 7.71
N THR A 75 9.98 1.62 8.54
CA THR A 75 9.39 0.34 8.15
C THR A 75 8.35 0.52 7.05
N ILE A 76 7.45 1.49 7.19
CA ILE A 76 6.42 1.82 6.19
C ILE A 76 7.07 2.22 4.87
N GLU A 77 8.09 3.09 4.89
CA GLU A 77 8.80 3.52 3.69
C GLU A 77 9.45 2.33 2.97
N ASN A 78 10.10 1.43 3.72
CA ASN A 78 10.70 0.23 3.18
C ASN A 78 9.66 -0.72 2.60
N GLN A 79 8.53 -0.92 3.28
CA GLN A 79 7.41 -1.72 2.77
C GLN A 79 6.83 -1.12 1.48
N GLN A 80 6.67 0.20 1.40
CA GLN A 80 6.21 0.88 0.19
C GLN A 80 7.17 0.67 -0.98
N LYS A 81 8.49 0.75 -0.74
CA LYS A 81 9.52 0.45 -1.76
C LYS A 81 9.40 -0.99 -2.25
N VAL A 82 9.20 -1.96 -1.36
CA VAL A 82 9.00 -3.37 -1.70
C VAL A 82 7.72 -3.57 -2.51
N ILE A 83 6.59 -3.01 -2.08
CA ILE A 83 5.32 -3.07 -2.81
C ILE A 83 5.47 -2.52 -4.23
N LYS A 84 6.15 -1.38 -4.39
CA LYS A 84 6.40 -0.78 -5.71
C LYS A 84 7.22 -1.72 -6.61
N ARG A 85 8.24 -2.38 -6.07
CA ARG A 85 9.04 -3.38 -6.81
C ARG A 85 8.20 -4.60 -7.19
N LEU A 86 7.39 -5.12 -6.27
CA LEU A 86 6.51 -6.27 -6.52
C LEU A 86 5.48 -5.96 -7.60
N LYS A 87 4.82 -4.79 -7.55
CA LYS A 87 3.89 -4.34 -8.61
C LYS A 87 4.56 -4.26 -9.98
N LYS A 88 5.80 -3.75 -10.04
CA LYS A 88 6.57 -3.71 -11.29
C LYS A 88 6.87 -5.13 -11.80
N SER A 89 7.30 -6.03 -10.91
CA SER A 89 7.59 -7.43 -11.26
C SER A 89 6.35 -8.16 -11.77
N GLN A 90 5.20 -7.96 -11.12
CA GLN A 90 3.92 -8.53 -11.52
C GLN A 90 3.54 -8.07 -12.93
N SER A 91 3.62 -6.76 -13.22
CA SER A 91 3.32 -6.23 -14.56
C SER A 91 4.22 -6.81 -15.65
N VAL A 92 5.50 -7.06 -15.36
CA VAL A 92 6.43 -7.71 -16.30
C VAL A 92 6.01 -9.17 -16.53
N SER A 93 5.71 -9.89 -15.44
CA SER A 93 5.25 -11.28 -15.52
C SER A 93 3.95 -11.41 -16.31
N ASP A 94 2.99 -10.51 -16.13
CA ASP A 94 1.72 -10.53 -16.84
C ASP A 94 1.92 -10.33 -18.35
N LYS A 95 2.78 -9.38 -18.75
CA LYS A 95 3.13 -9.17 -20.16
C LYS A 95 3.82 -10.39 -20.76
N GLN A 96 4.72 -11.03 -20.03
CA GLN A 96 5.40 -12.23 -20.50
C GLN A 96 4.42 -13.40 -20.65
N ASN A 97 3.52 -13.60 -19.68
CA ASN A 97 2.47 -14.61 -19.77
C ASN A 97 1.54 -14.36 -20.96
N GLN A 98 1.16 -13.12 -21.23
CA GLN A 98 0.37 -12.78 -22.41
C GLN A 98 1.09 -13.14 -23.71
N LYS A 99 2.39 -12.80 -23.81
CA LYS A 99 3.21 -13.16 -24.98
C LYS A 99 3.30 -14.68 -25.17
N LEU A 100 3.51 -15.43 -24.09
CA LEU A 100 3.55 -16.90 -24.14
C LEU A 100 2.22 -17.49 -24.60
N ARG A 101 1.09 -16.97 -24.11
CA ARG A 101 -0.25 -17.38 -24.57
C ARG A 101 -0.45 -17.14 -26.06
N GLN A 102 0.00 -16.01 -26.58
CA GLN A 102 -0.05 -15.72 -28.02
C GLN A 102 0.81 -16.69 -28.83
N GLN A 103 2.02 -17.01 -28.35
CA GLN A 103 2.91 -17.98 -28.99
C GLN A 103 2.29 -19.39 -29.01
N ILE A 104 1.70 -19.84 -27.89
CA ILE A 104 1.00 -21.12 -27.82
C ILE A 104 -0.13 -21.16 -28.85
N ALA A 105 -0.98 -20.13 -28.92
CA ALA A 105 -2.07 -20.08 -29.88
C ALA A 105 -1.57 -20.12 -31.34
N SER A 106 -0.46 -19.43 -31.66
CA SER A 106 0.17 -19.48 -32.98
C SER A 106 0.64 -20.91 -33.32
N LEU A 107 1.38 -21.54 -32.40
CA LEU A 107 1.91 -22.89 -32.60
C LEU A 107 0.80 -23.94 -32.73
N GLU A 108 -0.29 -23.82 -31.96
CA GLU A 108 -1.47 -24.68 -32.11
C GLU A 108 -2.13 -24.54 -33.48
N THR A 109 -2.12 -23.32 -34.04
CA THR A 109 -2.67 -23.05 -35.38
C THR A 109 -1.79 -23.67 -36.46
N GLU A 110 -0.47 -23.52 -36.34
CA GLU A 110 0.52 -24.12 -37.25
C GLU A 110 0.46 -25.65 -37.20
N LEU A 111 0.36 -26.24 -36.01
CA LEU A 111 0.21 -27.69 -35.85
C LEU A 111 -1.03 -28.22 -36.58
N LYS A 112 -2.19 -27.57 -36.41
CA LYS A 112 -3.42 -27.96 -37.12
C LYS A 112 -3.27 -27.84 -38.64
N ALA A 113 -2.59 -26.80 -39.12
CA ALA A 113 -2.32 -26.63 -40.55
C ALA A 113 -1.44 -27.77 -41.09
N LEU A 114 -0.34 -28.07 -40.41
CA LEU A 114 0.57 -29.17 -40.76
C LEU A 114 -0.12 -30.55 -40.70
N GLU A 115 -0.99 -30.79 -39.72
CA GLU A 115 -1.80 -32.01 -39.65
C GLU A 115 -2.74 -32.13 -40.85
N THR A 116 -3.35 -31.02 -41.26
CA THR A 116 -4.22 -30.95 -42.44
C THR A 116 -3.43 -31.21 -43.73
N GLU A 117 -2.23 -30.64 -43.87
CA GLU A 117 -1.36 -30.90 -45.03
C GLU A 117 -0.89 -32.36 -45.07
N ARG A 118 -0.49 -32.92 -43.93
CA ARG A 118 -0.10 -34.33 -43.81
C ARG A 118 -1.23 -35.27 -44.23
N THR A 119 -2.47 -34.99 -43.81
CA THR A 119 -3.62 -35.82 -44.21
C THR A 119 -3.92 -35.73 -45.70
N LYS A 120 -3.84 -34.53 -46.29
CA LYS A 120 -3.95 -34.32 -47.75
C LYS A 120 -2.87 -35.08 -48.52
N LEU A 121 -1.61 -34.97 -48.11
CA LEU A 121 -0.50 -35.68 -48.77
C LEU A 121 -0.67 -37.20 -48.71
N ARG A 122 -1.15 -37.73 -47.58
CA ARG A 122 -1.48 -39.15 -47.46
C ARG A 122 -2.57 -39.58 -48.44
N GLN A 123 -3.63 -38.77 -48.57
CA GLN A 123 -4.70 -39.08 -49.52
C GLN A 123 -4.19 -39.08 -50.96
N LEU A 124 -3.36 -38.09 -51.33
CA LEU A 124 -2.75 -38.02 -52.67
C LEU A 124 -1.87 -39.23 -52.97
N LEU A 125 -1.10 -39.71 -51.99
CA LEU A 125 -0.30 -40.94 -52.14
C LEU A 125 -1.20 -42.15 -52.42
N ILE A 126 -2.29 -42.32 -51.67
CA ILE A 126 -3.25 -43.41 -51.89
C ILE A 126 -3.86 -43.32 -53.29
N ASP A 127 -4.29 -42.13 -53.71
CA ASP A 127 -4.91 -41.92 -55.02
C ASP A 127 -3.92 -42.22 -56.17
N LEU A 128 -2.63 -41.88 -56.00
CA LEU A 128 -1.57 -42.19 -56.97
C LEU A 128 -1.29 -43.69 -57.05
N GLU A 129 -1.19 -44.38 -55.91
CA GLU A 129 -1.00 -45.83 -55.87
C GLU A 129 -2.16 -46.59 -56.52
N GLN A 130 -3.39 -46.09 -56.40
CA GLN A 130 -4.57 -46.69 -57.04
C GLN A 130 -4.58 -46.51 -58.57
N ARG A 131 -4.06 -45.39 -59.09
CA ARG A 131 -4.02 -45.12 -60.54
C ARG A 131 -2.89 -45.86 -61.27
N GLY A 132 -1.86 -46.30 -60.55
CA GLY A 132 -0.74 -47.05 -61.10
C GLY A 132 -0.94 -48.56 -61.17
N ARG A 133 -2.08 -49.07 -60.68
CA ARG A 133 -2.51 -50.48 -60.78
C ARG A 133 -3.55 -50.64 -61.89
#